data_AF-A0A8T5TR57-F1
#
_entry.id   AF-A0A8T5TR57-F1
#
_cell.length_a   1.000
_cell.length_b   1.000
_cell.length_c   1.000
_cell.angle_alpha   90.00
_cell.angle_beta   90.00
_cell.angle_gamma   90.00
#
_symmetry.space_group_name_H-M   'P 1'
#
loop_
_entity.id
_entity.type
_entity.pdbx_description
1 polymer ?
#
loop_
_entity_poly.entity_id
_entity_poly.type
_entity_poly.pdbx_seq_one_letter_code
_entity_poly.pdbx_strand_id
1 'polypeptide(L)'
;LETQGAVMHPFSAWLILRGCRTLSLRMERHCSNALKIANYLDSHPKVAKVIYPGLKSHPNHEIAKKQMKAFGGMIGFELESVEKCYKFIDLLKLIKVGVSLGDTTSLIEYTSVMTGIDLASWEKRRMNMSDTHFRFSIGLEDPDDLISDLEQALRNI
;
A
#
# COMPACT_ATOMS: atom_id res chain seq x y z
N LEU A 1 21.02 32.06 -8.01
CA LEU A 1 20.84 30.78 -7.29
C LEU A 1 20.86 31.10 -5.80
N GLU A 2 19.70 31.37 -5.21
CA GLU A 2 19.58 31.53 -3.77
C GLU A 2 19.72 30.16 -3.09
N THR A 3 20.54 30.06 -2.05
CA THR A 3 20.68 28.84 -1.24
C THR A 3 19.45 28.65 -0.36
N GLN A 4 18.72 27.54 -0.52
CA GLN A 4 17.47 27.25 0.20
C GLN A 4 17.65 26.83 1.66
N GLY A 5 18.85 26.44 2.10
CA GLY A 5 19.14 26.18 3.51
C GLY A 5 18.43 24.98 4.17
N ALA A 6 17.75 24.12 3.41
CA ALA A 6 17.00 22.96 3.90
C ALA A 6 17.91 21.79 4.35
N VAL A 7 18.69 22.00 5.42
CA VAL A 7 19.62 21.01 5.97
C VAL A 7 18.92 20.04 6.93
N MET A 8 19.33 18.76 6.91
CA MET A 8 18.81 17.73 7.81
C MET A 8 19.35 17.93 9.23
N HIS A 9 18.45 17.90 10.22
CA HIS A 9 18.85 17.92 11.62
C HIS A 9 19.71 16.68 11.97
N PRO A 10 20.86 16.83 12.67
CA PRO A 10 21.79 15.71 12.93
C PRO A 10 21.14 14.50 13.64
N PHE A 11 20.18 14.75 14.53
CA PHE A 11 19.45 13.66 15.20
C PHE A 11 18.57 12.87 14.22
N SER A 12 17.97 13.52 13.23
CA SER A 12 17.19 12.85 12.18
C SER A 12 18.09 11.96 11.32
N ALA A 13 19.31 12.43 10.99
CA ALA A 13 20.31 11.62 10.30
C ALA A 13 20.69 10.38 11.11
N TRP A 14 20.88 10.52 12.43
CA TRP A 14 21.17 9.40 13.32
C TRP A 14 20.02 8.37 13.37
N LEU A 15 18.75 8.83 13.41
CA LEU A 15 17.59 7.95 13.36
C LEU A 15 17.49 7.16 12.04
N ILE A 16 17.79 7.80 10.90
CA ILE A 16 17.85 7.13 9.59
C ILE A 16 18.96 6.07 9.60
N LEU A 17 20.17 6.44 10.03
CA LEU A 17 21.30 5.49 10.13
C LEU A 17 20.96 4.29 11.02
N ARG A 18 20.28 4.52 12.15
CA ARG A 18 19.79 3.46 13.03
C ARG A 18 18.79 2.54 12.31
N GLY A 19 17.80 3.11 11.62
CA GLY A 19 16.79 2.35 10.87
C GLY A 19 17.35 1.59 9.66
N CYS A 20 18.38 2.10 9.01
CA CYS A 20 19.05 1.46 7.87
C CYS A 20 19.72 0.13 8.25
N ARG A 21 20.12 -0.06 9.51
CA ARG A 21 20.75 -1.31 9.98
C ARG A 21 19.90 -2.54 9.78
N THR A 22 18.57 -2.39 9.78
CA THR A 22 17.62 -3.50 9.58
C THR A 22 16.91 -3.43 8.23
N LEU A 23 17.37 -2.59 7.30
CA LEU A 23 16.68 -2.36 6.03
C LEU A 23 16.48 -3.66 5.23
N SER A 24 17.50 -4.51 5.13
CA SER A 24 17.40 -5.77 4.40
C SER A 24 16.34 -6.70 5.00
N LEU A 25 16.36 -6.89 6.32
CA LEU A 25 15.40 -7.72 7.05
C LEU A 25 13.97 -7.20 6.89
N ARG A 26 13.77 -5.89 7.02
CA ARG A 26 12.45 -5.27 6.85
C ARG A 26 11.96 -5.42 5.42
N MET A 27 12.80 -5.13 4.43
CA MET A 27 12.41 -5.23 3.02
C MET A 27 12.06 -6.66 2.61
N GLU A 28 12.81 -7.66 3.08
CA GLU A 28 12.49 -9.07 2.85
C GLU A 28 11.09 -9.41 3.39
N ARG A 29 10.81 -9.04 4.65
CA ARG A 29 9.53 -9.28 5.30
C ARG A 29 8.37 -8.51 4.64
N HIS A 30 8.56 -7.24 4.32
CA HIS A 30 7.56 -6.44 3.59
C HIS A 30 7.21 -7.10 2.24
N CYS A 31 8.23 -7.53 1.48
CA CYS A 31 8.00 -8.17 0.18
C CYS A 31 7.31 -9.52 0.30
N SER A 32 7.73 -10.37 1.25
CA SER A 32 7.10 -11.69 1.45
C SER A 32 5.65 -11.56 1.90
N ASN A 33 5.37 -10.64 2.84
CA ASN A 33 4.02 -10.37 3.31
C ASN A 33 3.16 -9.81 2.17
N ALA A 34 3.67 -8.83 1.41
CA ALA A 34 2.93 -8.22 0.32
C ALA A 34 2.62 -9.22 -0.80
N LEU A 35 3.53 -10.12 -1.15
CA LEU A 35 3.22 -11.16 -2.13
C LEU A 35 2.10 -12.08 -1.65
N LYS A 36 2.12 -12.52 -0.39
CA LYS A 36 1.05 -13.38 0.16
C LYS A 36 -0.30 -12.66 0.18
N ILE A 37 -0.33 -11.42 0.65
CA ILE A 37 -1.55 -10.58 0.71
C ILE A 37 -2.06 -10.22 -0.68
N ALA A 38 -1.18 -9.92 -1.63
CA ALA A 38 -1.57 -9.61 -3.01
C ALA A 38 -2.25 -10.82 -3.67
N ASN A 39 -1.72 -12.03 -3.49
CA ASN A 39 -2.37 -13.24 -4.01
C ASN A 39 -3.74 -13.49 -3.33
N TYR A 40 -3.85 -13.25 -2.03
CA TYR A 40 -5.14 -13.34 -1.33
C TYR A 40 -6.16 -12.37 -1.92
N LEU A 41 -5.81 -11.08 -2.03
CA LEU A 41 -6.68 -10.06 -2.61
C LEU A 41 -7.06 -10.36 -4.07
N ASP A 42 -6.12 -10.84 -4.89
CA ASP A 42 -6.36 -11.15 -6.31
C ASP A 42 -7.34 -12.32 -6.49
N SER A 43 -7.42 -13.21 -5.49
CA SER A 43 -8.37 -14.33 -5.48
C SER A 43 -9.74 -14.00 -4.86
N HIS A 44 -9.89 -12.83 -4.23
CA HIS A 44 -11.08 -12.53 -3.43
C HIS A 44 -12.20 -11.92 -4.31
N PRO A 45 -13.43 -12.46 -4.30
CA PRO A 45 -14.49 -12.08 -5.25
C PRO A 45 -14.99 -10.65 -5.12
N LYS A 46 -14.81 -10.01 -3.96
CA LYS A 46 -15.19 -8.60 -3.73
C LYS A 46 -14.11 -7.59 -4.10
N VAL A 47 -12.93 -8.06 -4.51
CA VAL A 47 -11.83 -7.22 -4.98
C VAL A 47 -11.89 -7.20 -6.50
N ALA A 48 -12.10 -6.01 -7.08
CA ALA A 48 -12.29 -5.86 -8.52
C ALA A 48 -10.96 -5.97 -9.29
N LYS A 49 -9.87 -5.51 -8.66
CA LYS A 49 -8.55 -5.47 -9.29
C LYS A 49 -7.45 -5.36 -8.25
N VAL A 50 -6.33 -6.04 -8.48
CA VAL A 50 -5.09 -5.86 -7.70
C VAL A 50 -3.97 -5.35 -8.61
N ILE A 51 -3.19 -4.41 -8.09
CA ILE A 51 -2.07 -3.75 -8.74
C ILE A 51 -0.85 -4.03 -7.88
N TYR A 52 -0.13 -5.09 -8.23
CA TYR A 52 1.11 -5.48 -7.57
C TYR A 52 2.10 -6.07 -8.57
N PRO A 53 3.36 -5.56 -8.65
CA PRO A 53 4.33 -6.03 -9.64
C PRO A 53 4.69 -7.52 -9.53
N GLY A 54 4.47 -8.13 -8.36
CA GLY A 54 4.71 -9.56 -8.13
C GLY A 54 3.64 -10.49 -8.67
N LEU A 55 2.47 -9.99 -9.06
CA LEU A 55 1.42 -10.78 -9.69
C LEU A 55 1.70 -10.95 -11.18
N LYS A 56 1.47 -12.16 -11.71
CA LYS A 56 1.62 -12.47 -13.14
C LYS A 56 0.64 -11.69 -14.03
N SER A 57 -0.51 -11.31 -13.47
CA SER A 57 -1.53 -10.49 -14.11
C SER A 57 -1.08 -9.03 -14.31
N HIS A 58 -0.02 -8.58 -13.62
CA HIS A 58 0.46 -7.22 -13.74
C HIS A 58 1.11 -6.98 -15.12
N PRO A 59 0.72 -5.93 -15.88
CA PRO A 59 1.21 -5.70 -17.24
C PRO A 59 2.73 -5.65 -17.38
N ASN A 60 3.41 -5.14 -16.34
CA ASN A 60 4.86 -5.00 -16.31
C ASN A 60 5.56 -6.06 -15.43
N HIS A 61 4.93 -7.20 -15.15
CA HIS A 61 5.51 -8.25 -14.31
C HIS A 61 6.89 -8.70 -14.80
N GLU A 62 7.03 -8.95 -16.11
CA GLU A 62 8.30 -9.39 -16.70
C GLU A 62 9.40 -8.34 -16.61
N ILE A 63 9.05 -7.05 -16.70
CA ILE A 63 9.98 -5.95 -16.52
C ILE A 63 10.39 -5.86 -15.04
N ALA A 64 9.42 -5.93 -14.13
CA ALA A 64 9.64 -5.94 -12.69
C ALA A 64 10.58 -7.07 -12.27
N LYS A 65 10.35 -8.30 -12.77
CA LYS A 65 11.20 -9.47 -12.50
C LYS A 65 12.64 -9.30 -13.01
N LYS A 66 12.83 -8.61 -14.13
CA LYS A 66 14.18 -8.34 -14.69
C LYS A 66 14.96 -7.29 -13.89
N GLN A 67 14.29 -6.26 -13.37
CA GLN A 67 14.95 -5.10 -12.74
C GLN A 67 14.93 -5.11 -11.21
N MET A 68 13.99 -5.84 -10.59
CA MET A 68 13.77 -5.85 -9.13
C MET A 68 14.14 -7.21 -8.55
N LYS A 69 14.85 -7.22 -7.42
CA LYS A 69 15.15 -8.46 -6.67
C LYS A 69 13.92 -9.03 -5.95
N ALA A 70 12.97 -8.16 -5.60
CA ALA A 70 11.68 -8.45 -4.99
C ALA A 70 10.71 -7.31 -5.33
N PHE A 71 9.40 -7.51 -5.13
CA PHE A 71 8.37 -6.64 -5.71
C PHE A 71 7.89 -5.48 -4.81
N GLY A 72 8.52 -5.28 -3.65
CA GLY A 72 8.19 -4.23 -2.70
C GLY A 72 7.02 -4.57 -1.77
N GLY A 73 6.80 -3.70 -0.78
CA GLY A 73 5.75 -3.82 0.24
C GLY A 73 4.47 -3.02 -0.02
N MET A 74 4.29 -2.52 -1.25
CA MET A 74 3.15 -1.67 -1.60
C MET A 74 2.19 -2.43 -2.50
N ILE A 75 0.90 -2.44 -2.17
CA ILE A 75 -0.16 -3.02 -2.98
C ILE A 75 -1.18 -1.94 -3.28
N GLY A 76 -1.58 -1.82 -4.55
CA GLY A 76 -2.81 -1.10 -4.92
C GLY A 76 -3.94 -2.11 -5.15
N PHE A 77 -5.16 -1.80 -4.76
CA PHE A 77 -6.32 -2.61 -5.15
C PHE A 77 -7.59 -1.77 -5.24
N GLU A 78 -8.60 -2.28 -5.92
CA GLU A 78 -9.88 -1.61 -6.13
C GLU A 78 -11.03 -2.50 -5.66
N LEU A 79 -12.04 -1.90 -5.02
CA LEU A 79 -13.31 -2.55 -4.71
C LEU A 79 -14.39 -2.17 -5.75
N GLU A 80 -15.51 -2.90 -5.74
CA GLU A 80 -16.56 -2.74 -6.75
C GLU A 80 -17.33 -1.41 -6.68
N SER A 81 -17.42 -0.77 -5.50
CA SER A 81 -18.18 0.48 -5.34
C SER A 81 -17.62 1.37 -4.24
N VAL A 82 -17.93 2.67 -4.32
CA VAL A 82 -17.51 3.69 -3.34
C VAL A 82 -18.12 3.41 -1.97
N GLU A 83 -19.39 2.97 -1.91
CA GLU A 83 -20.07 2.62 -0.66
C GLU A 83 -19.38 1.47 0.06
N LYS A 84 -18.92 0.46 -0.71
CA LYS A 84 -18.13 -0.65 -0.18
C LYS A 84 -16.77 -0.19 0.33
N CYS A 85 -16.14 0.79 -0.32
CA CYS A 85 -14.87 1.37 0.14
C CYS A 85 -15.00 2.00 1.52
N TYR A 86 -16.02 2.84 1.73
CA TYR A 86 -16.26 3.47 3.04
C TYR A 86 -16.55 2.44 4.14
N LYS A 87 -17.40 1.45 3.87
CA LYS A 87 -17.66 0.39 4.86
C LYS A 87 -16.41 -0.43 5.15
N PHE A 88 -15.64 -0.79 4.13
CA PHE A 88 -14.44 -1.62 4.28
C PHE A 88 -13.42 -0.98 5.20
N ILE A 89 -13.11 0.31 4.96
CA ILE A 89 -12.08 1.01 5.73
C ILE A 89 -12.49 1.17 7.21
N ASP A 90 -13.78 1.38 7.49
CA ASP A 90 -14.33 1.49 8.85
C ASP A 90 -14.31 0.15 9.62
N LEU A 91 -14.30 -0.97 8.90
CA LEU A 91 -14.35 -2.31 9.50
C LEU A 91 -12.97 -2.85 9.88
N LEU A 92 -11.87 -2.25 9.41
CA LEU A 92 -10.51 -2.68 9.73
C LEU A 92 -10.19 -2.48 11.22
N LYS A 93 -9.53 -3.46 11.83
CA LYS A 93 -9.23 -3.47 13.28
C LYS A 93 -7.74 -3.41 13.57
N LEU A 94 -6.96 -4.15 12.79
CA LEU A 94 -5.51 -4.23 12.90
C LEU A 94 -4.85 -3.19 12.00
N ILE A 95 -5.19 -3.22 10.71
CA ILE A 95 -4.62 -2.31 9.69
C ILE A 95 -5.07 -0.88 9.99
N LYS A 96 -4.12 0.06 9.99
CA LYS A 96 -4.40 1.46 10.34
C LYS A 96 -4.61 2.32 9.10
N VAL A 97 -5.55 3.25 9.20
CA VAL A 97 -5.77 4.25 8.15
C VAL A 97 -4.69 5.33 8.27
N GLY A 98 -3.90 5.53 7.21
CA GLY A 98 -2.81 6.50 7.23
C GLY A 98 -2.18 6.75 5.87
N VAL A 99 -1.74 7.98 5.64
CA VAL A 99 -1.18 8.44 4.35
C VAL A 99 0.32 8.20 4.19
N SER A 100 1.01 7.75 5.24
CA SER A 100 2.43 7.38 5.18
C SER A 100 2.61 5.96 4.61
N LEU A 101 3.86 5.53 4.42
CA LEU A 101 4.21 4.21 3.88
C LEU A 101 5.59 3.75 4.37
N GLY A 102 5.83 2.43 4.30
CA GLY A 102 7.13 1.83 4.63
C GLY A 102 7.46 1.76 6.12
N ASP A 103 6.47 1.99 6.98
CA ASP A 103 6.58 1.75 8.41
C ASP A 103 6.49 0.25 8.73
N THR A 104 6.89 -0.11 9.93
CA THR A 104 6.73 -1.43 10.53
C THR A 104 5.28 -1.84 10.72
N THR A 105 4.36 -0.87 10.80
CA THR A 105 2.92 -1.08 10.90
C THR A 105 2.26 -0.95 9.53
N SER A 106 1.28 -1.82 9.29
CA SER A 106 0.48 -1.84 8.08
C SER A 106 -0.45 -0.63 8.00
N LEU A 107 -0.29 0.17 6.93
CA LEU A 107 -1.04 1.40 6.69
C LEU A 107 -1.82 1.31 5.38
N ILE A 108 -3.11 1.64 5.41
CA ILE A 108 -3.95 1.71 4.22
C ILE A 108 -4.52 3.12 4.06
N GLU A 109 -4.63 3.59 2.81
CA GLU A 109 -5.35 4.81 2.49
C GLU A 109 -6.37 4.56 1.38
N TYR A 110 -7.52 5.22 1.50
CA TYR A 110 -8.48 5.34 0.42
C TYR A 110 -8.11 6.56 -0.45
N THR A 111 -7.42 6.29 -1.56
CA THR A 111 -6.65 7.31 -2.30
C THR A 111 -7.53 8.42 -2.86
N SER A 112 -8.75 8.13 -3.30
CA SER A 112 -9.65 9.13 -3.91
C SER A 112 -10.16 10.19 -2.93
N VAL A 113 -10.23 9.86 -1.63
CA VAL A 113 -10.81 10.70 -0.57
C VAL A 113 -9.75 11.25 0.39
N MET A 114 -8.56 10.65 0.45
CA MET A 114 -7.48 11.11 1.34
C MET A 114 -6.46 11.97 0.58
N THR A 115 -5.53 11.35 -0.13
CA THR A 115 -4.45 12.05 -0.84
C THR A 115 -4.90 12.72 -2.13
N GLY A 116 -6.00 12.23 -2.72
CA GLY A 116 -6.60 12.83 -3.91
C GLY A 116 -7.67 13.88 -3.64
N ILE A 117 -7.95 14.27 -2.40
CA ILE A 117 -9.10 15.14 -2.10
C ILE A 117 -9.03 16.51 -2.80
N ASP A 118 -7.83 17.06 -2.91
CA ASP A 118 -7.58 18.39 -3.49
C ASP A 118 -7.58 18.42 -5.01
N LEU A 119 -7.69 17.26 -5.67
CA LEU A 119 -7.72 17.17 -7.13
C LEU A 119 -9.13 17.43 -7.65
N ALA A 120 -9.24 18.33 -8.63
CA ALA A 120 -10.49 18.51 -9.34
C ALA A 120 -10.91 17.21 -10.04
N SER A 121 -12.21 16.98 -10.21
CA SER A 121 -12.72 15.73 -10.80
C SER A 121 -12.17 15.43 -12.20
N TRP A 122 -11.82 16.46 -12.98
CA TRP A 122 -11.20 16.29 -14.29
C TRP A 122 -9.72 15.88 -14.21
N GLU A 123 -8.99 16.30 -13.17
CA GLU A 123 -7.60 15.91 -12.94
C GLU A 123 -7.50 14.44 -12.55
N LYS A 124 -8.39 14.00 -11.64
CA LYS A 124 -8.53 12.58 -11.27
C LYS A 124 -8.75 11.70 -12.51
N ARG A 125 -9.68 12.11 -13.39
CA ARG A 125 -9.94 11.41 -14.66
C ARG A 125 -8.72 11.39 -15.60
N ARG A 126 -8.00 12.51 -15.74
CA ARG A 126 -6.79 12.55 -16.59
C ARG A 126 -5.66 11.65 -16.08
N MET A 127 -5.59 11.45 -14.77
CA MET A 127 -4.60 10.57 -14.14
C MET A 127 -5.08 9.11 -14.04
N ASN A 128 -6.25 8.77 -14.59
CA ASN A 128 -6.89 7.46 -14.43
C ASN A 128 -6.99 7.04 -12.96
N MET A 129 -7.24 8.00 -12.08
CA MET A 129 -7.35 7.76 -10.66
C MET A 129 -8.73 7.16 -10.36
N SER A 130 -8.75 5.89 -9.95
CA SER A 130 -9.99 5.19 -9.65
C SER A 130 -10.60 5.71 -8.35
N ASP A 131 -11.91 5.89 -8.35
CA ASP A 131 -12.67 6.33 -7.18
C ASP A 131 -12.77 5.24 -6.12
N THR A 132 -12.44 3.98 -6.42
CA THR A 132 -12.51 2.84 -5.49
C THR A 132 -11.14 2.27 -5.10
N HIS A 133 -10.08 3.06 -5.33
CA HIS A 133 -8.71 2.62 -5.13
C HIS A 133 -8.22 2.76 -3.69
N PHE A 134 -7.62 1.68 -3.18
CA PHE A 134 -6.85 1.65 -1.95
C PHE A 134 -5.37 1.47 -2.26
N ARG A 135 -4.53 2.23 -1.53
CA ARG A 135 -3.09 1.99 -1.44
C ARG A 135 -2.79 1.39 -0.08
N PHE A 136 -2.16 0.22 -0.09
CA PHE A 136 -1.85 -0.54 1.11
C PHE A 136 -0.33 -0.72 1.26
N SER A 137 0.23 -0.09 2.28
CA SER A 137 1.62 -0.25 2.73
C SER A 137 1.68 -1.38 3.74
N ILE A 138 2.16 -2.54 3.31
CA ILE A 138 2.27 -3.74 4.14
C ILE A 138 3.38 -3.58 5.16
N GLY A 139 3.08 -3.79 6.44
CA GLY A 139 4.01 -3.76 7.55
C GLY A 139 4.74 -5.08 7.78
N LEU A 140 5.20 -5.28 9.02
CA LEU A 140 5.99 -6.43 9.46
C LEU A 140 5.21 -7.43 10.30
N GLU A 141 3.90 -7.20 10.49
CA GLU A 141 3.00 -8.08 11.24
C GLU A 141 3.01 -9.52 10.69
N ASP A 142 2.34 -10.43 11.41
CA ASP A 142 2.03 -11.73 10.84
C ASP A 142 1.11 -11.55 9.62
N PRO A 143 1.47 -12.07 8.43
CA PRO A 143 0.64 -11.92 7.25
C PRO A 143 -0.72 -12.60 7.40
N ASP A 144 -0.86 -13.63 8.24
CA ASP A 144 -2.15 -14.28 8.48
C ASP A 144 -3.08 -13.42 9.34
N ASP A 145 -2.55 -12.64 10.28
CA ASP A 145 -3.34 -11.65 11.04
C ASP A 145 -3.82 -10.53 10.11
N LEU A 146 -2.96 -10.05 9.20
CA LEU A 146 -3.34 -9.06 8.19
C LEU A 146 -4.41 -9.59 7.25
N ILE A 147 -4.27 -10.83 6.77
CA ILE A 147 -5.28 -11.49 5.94
C ILE A 147 -6.58 -11.67 6.71
N SER A 148 -6.53 -12.05 7.98
CA SER A 148 -7.74 -12.20 8.81
C SER A 148 -8.48 -10.88 9.00
N ASP A 149 -7.76 -9.75 9.15
CA ASP A 149 -8.38 -8.43 9.26
C ASP A 149 -8.99 -7.96 7.93
N LEU A 150 -8.29 -8.20 6.82
CA LEU A 150 -8.84 -7.97 5.48
C LEU A 150 -10.09 -8.83 5.23
N GLU A 151 -10.02 -10.12 5.57
CA GLU A 151 -11.10 -11.07 5.34
C GLU A 151 -12.35 -10.69 6.13
N GLN A 152 -12.21 -10.38 7.42
CA GLN A 152 -13.36 -9.99 8.23
C GLN A 152 -13.97 -8.67 7.74
N ALA A 153 -13.16 -7.70 7.29
CA ALA A 153 -13.68 -6.46 6.70
C ALA A 153 -14.39 -6.73 5.36
N LEU A 154 -13.76 -7.47 4.44
CA LEU A 154 -14.32 -7.79 3.12
C LEU A 154 -15.58 -8.65 3.21
N ARG A 155 -15.69 -9.58 4.17
CA ARG A 155 -16.91 -10.39 4.33
C ARG A 155 -18.14 -9.54 4.69
N ASN A 156 -17.94 -8.43 5.40
CA ASN A 156 -19.00 -7.58 5.96
C ASN A 156 -19.40 -6.36 5.11
N ILE A 157 -18.86 -6.23 3.88
CA ILE A 157 -19.24 -5.17 2.91
C ILE A 157 -20.17 -5.63 1.79
#